data_AF-A0A090KW57-F1
#
_entry.id   AF-A0A090KW57-F1
#
_cell.length_a   1.000
_cell.length_b   1.000
_cell.length_c   1.000
_cell.angle_alpha   90.00
_cell.angle_beta   90.00
_cell.angle_gamma   90.00
#
_symmetry.space_group_name_H-M   'P 1'
#
loop_
_entity.id
_entity.type
_entity.pdbx_description
1 polymer ?
#
loop_
_entity_poly.entity_id
_entity_poly.type
_entity_poly.pdbx_seq_one_letter_code
_entity_poly.pdbx_strand_id
1 'polypeptide(L)'
;GDDLIDIFGIPFRHPEKYEKDILQHEQDYSENVMWAIGNFTNYGNTTKDWNKLNTTESKAFVFNGQLGQTRTSPQYKNVTPSTCTEFYKILVQSILRNALSNMLKMAKNNLPK
;
A
#
# COMPACT_ATOMS: atom_id res chain seq x y z
N GLY A 1 -7.88 4.19 -1.42
CA GLY A 1 -9.15 4.82 -1.00
C GLY A 1 -10.22 3.76 -1.01
N ASP A 2 -10.33 3.09 -2.16
CA ASP A 2 -11.15 1.90 -2.38
C ASP A 2 -10.92 0.81 -1.33
N ASP A 3 -9.69 0.59 -0.86
CA ASP A 3 -9.41 -0.40 0.22
C ASP A 3 -10.22 -0.16 1.50
N LEU A 4 -10.62 1.10 1.77
CA LEU A 4 -11.44 1.43 2.94
C LEU A 4 -12.85 0.82 2.86
N ILE A 5 -13.32 0.52 1.65
CA ILE A 5 -14.61 -0.12 1.41
C ILE A 5 -14.61 -1.50 2.08
N ASP A 6 -13.57 -2.28 1.85
CA ASP A 6 -13.41 -3.63 2.38
C ASP A 6 -13.02 -3.63 3.86
N ILE A 7 -12.10 -2.75 4.25
CA ILE A 7 -11.63 -2.62 5.64
C ILE A 7 -12.77 -2.28 6.59
N PHE A 8 -13.76 -1.50 6.13
CA PHE A 8 -14.88 -1.09 6.96
C PHE A 8 -16.20 -1.81 6.63
N GLY A 9 -16.19 -2.92 5.90
CA GLY A 9 -17.41 -3.72 5.73
C GLY A 9 -18.52 -3.00 4.94
N ILE A 10 -18.20 -2.16 3.96
CA ILE A 10 -19.21 -1.45 3.17
C ILE A 10 -20.17 -2.41 2.42
N PRO A 11 -19.74 -3.56 1.85
CA PRO A 11 -20.67 -4.53 1.26
C PRO A 11 -21.74 -5.06 2.23
N PHE A 12 -21.47 -5.05 3.54
CA PHE A 12 -22.44 -5.42 4.57
C PHE A 12 -23.35 -4.25 4.97
N ARG A 13 -22.79 -3.02 5.03
CA ARG A 13 -23.52 -1.83 5.47
C ARG A 13 -24.36 -1.19 4.37
N HIS A 14 -23.94 -1.35 3.12
CA HIS A 14 -24.55 -0.78 1.93
C HIS A 14 -24.66 -1.80 0.79
N PRO A 15 -25.31 -2.96 1.01
CA PRO A 15 -25.45 -3.99 -0.02
C PRO A 15 -26.19 -3.50 -1.26
N GLU A 16 -27.03 -2.45 -1.13
CA GLU A 16 -27.76 -1.82 -2.24
C GLU A 16 -26.87 -1.17 -3.30
N LYS A 17 -25.59 -0.94 -3.00
CA LYS A 17 -24.62 -0.33 -3.93
C LYS A 17 -23.93 -1.34 -4.83
N TYR A 18 -24.21 -2.63 -4.66
CA TYR A 18 -23.53 -3.72 -5.37
C TYR A 18 -24.50 -4.48 -6.26
N GLU A 19 -23.99 -5.02 -7.36
CA GLU A 19 -24.75 -5.93 -8.20
C GLU A 19 -25.00 -7.24 -7.44
N LYS A 20 -26.21 -7.81 -7.59
CA LYS A 20 -26.66 -8.95 -6.77
C LYS A 20 -25.82 -10.20 -6.95
N ASP A 21 -25.24 -10.38 -8.13
CA ASP A 21 -24.40 -11.51 -8.51
C ASP A 21 -22.98 -11.42 -7.94
N ILE A 22 -22.48 -10.21 -7.64
CA ILE A 22 -21.16 -10.01 -7.02
C ILE A 22 -21.21 -9.69 -5.52
N LEU A 23 -22.37 -9.30 -4.98
CA LEU A 23 -22.50 -8.87 -3.59
C LEU A 23 -21.92 -9.88 -2.58
N GLN A 24 -22.20 -11.17 -2.76
CA GLN A 24 -21.65 -12.21 -1.88
C GLN A 24 -20.12 -12.26 -1.95
N HIS A 25 -19.55 -12.14 -3.14
CA HIS A 25 -18.11 -12.14 -3.33
C HIS A 25 -17.43 -10.96 -2.61
N GLU A 26 -18.02 -9.76 -2.74
CA GLU A 26 -17.55 -8.54 -2.07
C GLU A 26 -17.69 -8.63 -0.54
N GLN A 27 -18.78 -9.21 -0.05
CA GLN A 27 -18.99 -9.48 1.37
C GLN A 27 -17.96 -10.46 1.92
N ASP A 28 -17.75 -11.60 1.25
CA ASP A 28 -16.75 -12.59 1.65
C ASP A 28 -15.34 -11.98 1.67
N TYR A 29 -14.99 -11.21 0.64
CA TYR A 29 -13.71 -10.54 0.56
C TYR A 29 -13.51 -9.55 1.72
N SER A 30 -14.50 -8.68 1.95
CA SER A 30 -14.48 -7.69 3.02
C SER A 30 -14.43 -8.32 4.41
N GLU A 31 -15.15 -9.42 4.65
CA GLU A 31 -15.07 -10.19 5.90
C GLU A 31 -13.64 -10.68 6.15
N ASN A 32 -12.99 -11.26 5.14
CA ASN A 32 -11.62 -11.76 5.28
C ASN A 32 -10.60 -10.63 5.53
N VAL A 33 -10.78 -9.46 4.89
CA VAL A 33 -9.94 -8.27 5.15
C VAL A 33 -10.14 -7.79 6.59
N MET A 34 -11.39 -7.67 7.05
CA MET A 34 -11.71 -7.27 8.42
C MET A 34 -11.13 -8.25 9.45
N TRP A 35 -11.20 -9.56 9.21
CA TRP A 35 -10.59 -10.56 10.08
C TRP A 35 -9.07 -10.46 10.10
N ALA A 36 -8.42 -10.25 8.96
CA ALA A 36 -6.97 -10.10 8.90
C ALA A 36 -6.49 -8.88 9.71
N ILE A 37 -7.20 -7.75 9.62
CA ILE A 37 -6.90 -6.55 10.39
C ILE A 37 -7.25 -6.74 11.87
N GLY A 38 -8.42 -7.31 12.18
CA GLY A 38 -8.87 -7.58 13.54
C GLY A 38 -7.95 -8.54 14.31
N ASN A 39 -7.41 -9.55 13.63
CA ASN A 39 -6.39 -10.41 14.23
C ASN A 39 -5.09 -9.65 14.51
N PHE A 40 -4.67 -8.79 13.58
CA PHE A 40 -3.47 -7.97 13.76
C PHE A 40 -3.61 -7.04 14.96
N THR A 41 -4.74 -6.37 15.11
CA THR A 41 -4.98 -5.46 16.25
C THR A 41 -5.07 -6.20 17.58
N ASN A 42 -5.67 -7.40 17.61
CA ASN A 42 -5.83 -8.15 18.85
C ASN A 42 -4.57 -8.91 19.30
N TYR A 43 -3.83 -9.49 18.35
CA TYR A 43 -2.75 -10.44 18.64
C TYR A 43 -1.38 -10.04 18.08
N GLY A 44 -1.31 -8.96 17.29
CA GLY A 44 -0.10 -8.58 16.55
C GLY A 44 0.21 -9.52 15.38
N ASN A 45 -0.73 -10.38 14.98
CA ASN A 45 -0.60 -11.33 13.89
C ASN A 45 -1.79 -11.22 12.94
N THR A 46 -1.56 -11.22 11.64
CA THR A 46 -2.56 -10.95 10.60
C THR A 46 -3.38 -12.20 10.27
N THR A 47 -2.79 -13.17 9.59
CA THR A 47 -3.35 -14.51 9.29
C THR A 47 -2.20 -15.46 8.92
N LYS A 48 -2.46 -16.77 8.75
CA LYS A 48 -1.46 -17.71 8.21
C LYS A 48 -0.96 -17.32 6.82
N ASP A 49 -1.80 -16.66 6.03
CA ASP A 49 -1.51 -16.35 4.64
C ASP A 49 -0.84 -15.00 4.44
N TRP A 50 -0.85 -14.11 5.44
CA TRP A 50 -0.19 -12.80 5.38
C TRP A 50 1.12 -12.83 6.17
N ASN A 51 2.20 -13.12 5.45
CA ASN A 51 3.53 -13.21 6.03
C ASN A 51 4.05 -11.85 6.52
N LYS A 52 4.79 -11.88 7.63
CA LYS A 52 5.54 -10.74 8.14
C LYS A 52 6.56 -10.27 7.09
N LEU A 53 6.65 -8.96 6.92
CA LEU A 53 7.63 -8.36 6.01
C LEU A 53 9.06 -8.73 6.44
N ASN A 54 9.83 -9.29 5.50
CA ASN A 54 11.22 -9.68 5.67
C ASN A 54 12.13 -8.64 5.00
N THR A 55 13.24 -8.24 5.63
CA THR A 55 14.22 -7.30 5.07
C THR A 55 14.98 -7.85 3.88
N THR A 56 15.15 -9.17 3.80
CA THR A 56 15.86 -9.86 2.72
C THR A 56 14.93 -10.17 1.54
N GLU A 57 13.68 -10.54 1.85
CA GLU A 57 12.60 -10.76 0.88
C GLU A 57 11.44 -9.82 1.17
N SER A 58 11.62 -8.52 0.91
CA SER A 58 10.63 -7.50 1.20
C SER A 58 9.44 -7.56 0.25
N LYS A 59 8.53 -8.49 0.53
CA LYS A 59 7.28 -8.69 -0.19
C LYS A 59 6.09 -8.33 0.72
N ALA A 60 5.18 -7.51 0.20
CA ALA A 60 3.89 -7.26 0.83
C ALA A 60 2.84 -8.24 0.30
N PHE A 61 1.91 -8.59 1.18
CA PHE A 61 0.67 -9.26 0.83
C PHE A 61 -0.19 -8.33 -0.03
N VAL A 62 -0.82 -8.86 -1.08
CA VAL A 62 -1.65 -8.07 -1.99
C VAL A 62 -3.12 -8.34 -1.72
N PHE A 63 -3.82 -7.30 -1.30
CA PHE A 63 -5.27 -7.23 -1.33
C PHE A 63 -5.73 -6.93 -2.76
N ASN A 64 -6.33 -7.92 -3.42
CA ASN A 64 -6.69 -7.89 -4.85
C ASN A 64 -8.15 -8.29 -5.12
N GLY A 65 -9.03 -8.22 -4.12
CA GLY A 65 -10.43 -8.69 -4.23
C GLY A 65 -10.61 -10.20 -4.09
N GLN A 66 -9.54 -10.99 -3.93
CA GLN A 66 -9.63 -12.46 -3.99
C GLN A 66 -9.32 -13.18 -2.66
N LEU A 67 -9.13 -12.44 -1.58
CA LEU A 67 -8.86 -13.03 -0.27
C LEU A 67 -10.04 -13.87 0.22
N GLY A 68 -9.75 -15.08 0.72
CA GLY A 68 -10.77 -16.02 1.21
C GLY A 68 -11.51 -16.79 0.11
N GLN A 69 -11.23 -16.52 -1.17
CA GLN A 69 -11.87 -17.21 -2.29
C GLN A 69 -11.29 -18.61 -2.49
N THR A 70 -12.13 -19.58 -2.81
CA THR A 70 -11.65 -20.94 -3.10
C THR A 70 -10.81 -20.94 -4.38
N ARG A 71 -9.66 -21.62 -4.37
CA ARG A 71 -8.71 -21.78 -5.51
C ARG A 71 -7.91 -20.54 -5.88
N THR A 72 -7.93 -19.48 -5.07
CA THR A 72 -7.00 -18.35 -5.23
C THR A 72 -5.82 -18.55 -4.29
N SER A 73 -4.61 -18.23 -4.76
CA SER A 73 -3.42 -18.25 -3.94
C SER A 73 -3.11 -16.84 -3.42
N PRO A 74 -2.60 -16.72 -2.19
CA PRO A 74 -2.00 -15.49 -1.70
C PRO A 74 -1.03 -14.87 -2.69
N GLN A 75 -1.25 -13.61 -3.03
CA GLN A 75 -0.36 -12.86 -3.91
C GLN A 75 0.58 -11.98 -3.12
N TYR A 76 1.83 -11.91 -3.59
CA TYR A 76 2.89 -11.16 -2.96
C TYR A 76 3.63 -10.32 -3.99
N LYS A 77 3.91 -9.06 -3.66
CA LYS A 77 4.67 -8.14 -4.51
C LYS A 77 5.80 -7.51 -3.74
N ASN A 78 6.91 -7.24 -4.42
CA ASN A 78 8.02 -6.49 -3.84
C ASN A 78 7.52 -5.10 -3.41
N VAL A 79 7.82 -4.71 -2.17
CA VAL A 79 7.40 -3.42 -1.61
C VAL A 79 8.15 -2.23 -2.21
N THR A 80 9.31 -2.49 -2.80
CA THR A 80 10.15 -1.48 -3.48
C THR A 80 10.35 -1.90 -4.94
N PRO A 81 9.33 -1.73 -5.79
CA PRO A 81 9.49 -1.93 -7.23
C PRO A 81 10.53 -0.97 -7.83
N SER A 82 10.96 -1.23 -9.06
CA SER A 82 11.94 -0.39 -9.78
C SER A 82 11.50 1.07 -9.87
N THR A 83 10.20 1.31 -10.02
CA THR A 83 9.60 2.64 -10.03
C THR A 83 9.87 3.43 -8.75
N CYS A 84 9.82 2.81 -7.57
CA CYS A 84 10.18 3.46 -6.30
C CYS A 84 11.67 3.85 -6.29
N THR A 85 12.53 2.99 -6.82
CA THR A 85 13.98 3.25 -6.90
C THR A 85 14.28 4.39 -7.86
N GLU A 86 13.64 4.43 -9.02
CA GLU A 86 13.78 5.49 -10.01
C GLU A 86 13.25 6.83 -9.50
N PHE A 87 12.07 6.82 -8.88
CA PHE A 87 11.50 8.01 -8.25
C PHE A 87 12.44 8.56 -7.17
N TYR A 88 12.97 7.70 -6.31
CA TYR A 88 13.92 8.11 -5.28
C TYR A 88 15.18 8.76 -5.86
N LYS A 89 15.74 8.20 -6.95
CA LYS A 89 16.87 8.82 -7.65
C LYS A 89 16.53 10.22 -8.15
N ILE A 90 15.37 10.39 -8.78
CA ILE A 90 14.91 11.69 -9.30
C ILE A 90 14.71 12.68 -8.15
N LEU A 91 14.09 12.25 -7.05
CA LEU A 91 13.87 13.06 -5.85
C LEU A 91 15.20 13.56 -5.27
N VAL A 92 16.17 12.67 -5.07
CA VAL A 92 17.51 13.02 -4.56
C VAL A 92 18.20 14.00 -5.50
N GLN A 93 18.17 13.76 -6.82
CA GLN A 93 18.74 14.68 -7.80
C GLN A 93 18.09 16.07 -7.74
N SER A 94 16.76 16.13 -7.60
CA SER A 94 16.01 17.39 -7.46
C SER A 94 16.46 18.17 -6.23
N ILE A 95 16.56 17.51 -5.08
CA ILE A 95 17.04 18.10 -3.82
C ILE A 95 18.47 18.65 -3.99
N LEU A 96 19.38 17.87 -4.58
CA LEU A 96 20.77 18.28 -4.80
C LEU A 96 20.86 19.48 -5.75
N ARG A 97 20.09 19.51 -6.84
CA ARG A 97 20.05 20.66 -7.77
C ARG A 97 19.55 21.92 -7.09
N ASN A 98 18.51 21.81 -6.25
CA ASN A 98 17.98 22.94 -5.50
C ASN A 98 19.00 23.47 -4.48
N ALA A 99 19.66 22.58 -3.73
CA ALA A 99 20.71 22.96 -2.79
C ALA A 99 21.87 23.68 -3.50
N LEU A 100 22.34 23.14 -4.63
CA LEU A 100 23.40 23.77 -5.43
C LEU A 100 22.98 25.15 -5.96
N SER A 101 21.75 25.27 -6.49
CA SER A 101 21.21 26.55 -6.96
C SER A 101 21.19 27.61 -5.86
N ASN A 102 20.75 27.23 -4.65
CA ASN A 102 20.72 28.13 -3.50
C ASN A 102 22.13 28.54 -3.06
N MET A 103 23.09 27.61 -3.02
CA MET A 103 24.50 27.93 -2.73
C MET A 103 25.09 28.91 -3.75
N LEU A 104 24.82 28.70 -5.05
CA LEU A 104 25.27 29.60 -6.11
C LEU A 104 24.66 31.00 -6.00
N LYS A 105 23.38 31.12 -5.61
CA LYS A 105 22.73 32.42 -5.34
C LYS A 105 23.37 33.14 -4.17
N MET A 106 23.64 32.44 -3.06
CA MET A 106 24.31 33.01 -1.89
C MET A 106 25.73 33.49 -2.22
N ALA A 107 26.49 32.69 -2.97
CA ALA A 107 27.84 33.08 -3.41
C ALA A 107 27.83 34.34 -4.28
N LYS A 108 26.87 34.46 -5.20
CA LYS A 108 26.71 35.66 -6.05
C LYS A 108 26.37 36.92 -5.24
N ASN A 109 25.54 36.80 -4.21
CA ASN A 109 25.12 37.94 -3.39
C ASN A 109 26.21 38.45 -2.43
N ASN A 110 27.23 37.64 -2.14
CA ASN A 110 28.32 37.97 -1.23
C ASN A 110 29.59 38.50 -1.94
N LEU A 111 29.55 38.74 -3.26
CA LEU A 111 30.66 39.38 -3.98
C LEU A 111 30.73 40.88 -3.66
N PRO A 112 31.91 41.43 -3.31
CA PRO A 112 32.08 42.87 -3.10
C PRO A 112 31.78 43.62 -4.40
N LYS A 113 31.07 44.76 -4.28
CA LYS A 113 30.77 45.67 -5.39
C LYS A 113 32.03 46.30 -5.97
#